data_AF-A0A1J5LEI0-F1
#
_entry.id   AF-A0A1J5LEI0-F1
#
_cell.length_a   1.000
_cell.length_b   1.000
_cell.length_c   1.000
_cell.angle_alpha   90.00
_cell.angle_beta   90.00
_cell.angle_gamma   90.00
#
_symmetry.space_group_name_H-M   'P 1'
#
loop_
_entity.id
_entity.type
_entity.pdbx_description
1 polymer ?
#
loop_
_entity_poly.entity_id
_entity_poly.type
_entity_poly.pdbx_seq_one_letter_code
_entity_poly.pdbx_strand_id
1 'polypeptide(L)' 'MQDRKLTPDMVPVIKLARAQNIPYSWISGYYTGLNFGRIADVMKGRRYTEIPPADSLPADFPTA' A
#
# COMPACT_ATOMS: atom_id res chain seq x y z
N MET A 1 -6.31 -3.73 -18.28
CA MET A 1 -5.86 -3.00 -17.07
C MET A 1 -4.35 -3.16 -16.98
N GLN A 2 -3.59 -2.07 -17.06
CA GLN A 2 -2.15 -2.12 -16.78
C GLN A 2 -1.97 -2.31 -15.27
N ASP A 3 -1.52 -3.49 -14.91
CA ASP A 3 -1.26 -3.87 -13.54
C ASP A 3 0.03 -3.19 -13.07
N ARG A 4 -0.08 -2.09 -12.31
CA ARG A 4 1.06 -1.33 -11.81
C ARG A 4 1.94 -2.19 -10.92
N LYS A 5 3.23 -2.28 -11.23
CA LYS A 5 4.20 -3.01 -10.41
C LYS A 5 4.25 -2.41 -9.00
N LEU A 6 4.19 -3.27 -8.00
CA LEU A 6 4.47 -2.91 -6.61
C LEU A 6 5.96 -2.59 -6.48
N THR A 7 6.29 -1.39 -5.99
CA THR A 7 7.67 -0.98 -5.73
C THR A 7 7.96 -0.97 -4.23
N PRO A 8 9.24 -1.08 -3.82
CA PRO A 8 9.64 -0.99 -2.41
C PRO A 8 9.11 0.25 -1.71
N ASP A 9 9.10 1.42 -2.37
CA ASP A 9 8.67 2.70 -1.77
C ASP A 9 7.19 2.76 -1.42
N MET A 10 6.35 1.93 -2.07
CA MET A 10 4.92 1.85 -1.77
C MET A 10 4.63 1.03 -0.51
N VAL A 11 5.51 0.08 -0.20
CA VAL A 11 5.29 -0.92 0.86
C VAL A 11 5.13 -0.29 2.24
N PRO A 12 5.98 0.68 2.67
CA PRO A 12 5.83 1.34 3.96
C PRO A 12 4.47 2.00 4.11
N VAL A 13 4.01 2.70 3.06
CA VAL A 13 2.74 3.41 3.03
C VAL A 13 1.56 2.43 3.06
N ILE A 14 1.61 1.34 2.29
CA ILE A 14 0.58 0.30 2.30
C ILE A 14 0.44 -0.32 3.69
N LYS A 15 1.57 -0.67 4.33
CA LYS A 15 1.57 -1.27 5.67
C LYS A 15 1.01 -0.30 6.71
N LEU A 16 1.43 0.97 6.67
CA LEU A 16 0.92 2.00 7.58
C LEU A 16 -0.58 2.26 7.36
N ALA A 17 -1.01 2.44 6.10
CA ALA A 17 -2.42 2.65 5.76
C ALA A 17 -3.29 1.50 6.27
N ARG A 18 -2.81 0.26 6.16
CA ARG A 18 -3.51 -0.91 6.70
C ARG A 18 -3.50 -0.99 8.22
N ALA A 19 -2.43 -0.57 8.88
CA ALA A 19 -2.41 -0.42 10.33
C ALA A 19 -3.46 0.62 10.80
N GLN A 20 -3.72 1.65 10.00
CA GLN A 20 -4.75 2.67 10.25
C GLN A 20 -6.17 2.26 9.78
N ASN A 21 -6.40 0.98 9.46
CA ASN A 21 -7.67 0.46 8.95
C ASN A 21 -8.17 1.08 7.63
N ILE A 22 -7.31 1.72 6.85
CA ILE A 22 -7.67 2.28 5.55
C ILE A 22 -8.04 1.15 4.56
N PRO A 23 -9.18 1.25 3.84
CA PRO A 23 -9.62 0.21 2.93
C PRO A 23 -8.71 0.10 1.70
N TYR A 24 -8.66 -1.10 1.10
CA TYR A 24 -7.82 -1.39 -0.06
C TYR A 24 -8.17 -0.52 -1.27
N SER A 25 -9.44 -0.12 -1.40
CA SER A 25 -9.91 0.77 -2.46
C SER A 25 -9.22 2.14 -2.43
N TRP A 26 -8.93 2.68 -1.25
CA TRP A 26 -8.26 3.98 -1.10
C TRP A 26 -6.79 3.87 -1.45
N ILE A 27 -6.12 2.83 -0.95
CA ILE A 27 -4.71 2.54 -1.26
C ILE A 27 -4.52 2.32 -2.77
N SER A 28 -5.41 1.54 -3.39
CA SER A 28 -5.42 1.28 -4.83
C SER A 28 -5.75 2.53 -5.65
N GLY A 29 -6.66 3.38 -5.14
CA GLY A 29 -6.98 4.66 -5.76
C GLY A 29 -5.81 5.65 -5.72
N TYR A 30 -5.08 5.70 -4.60
CA TYR A 30 -3.86 6.51 -4.47
C TYR A 30 -2.75 6.03 -5.39
N TYR A 31 -2.56 4.72 -5.50
CA TYR A 31 -1.61 4.12 -6.44
C TYR A 31 -2.30 3.68 -7.73
N THR A 32 -2.58 4.61 -8.64
CA THR A 32 -3.27 4.35 -9.92
C THR A 32 -2.77 3.08 -10.61
N GLY A 33 -3.66 2.09 -10.76
CA GLY A 33 -3.36 0.80 -11.41
C GLY A 33 -2.80 -0.28 -10.47
N LEU A 34 -2.66 -0.03 -9.16
CA LEU A 34 -2.22 -1.02 -8.18
C LEU A 34 -3.40 -1.93 -7.80
N ASN A 35 -3.26 -3.22 -8.11
CA ASN A 35 -4.28 -4.21 -7.81
C ASN A 35 -4.31 -4.61 -6.32
N PHE A 36 -5.50 -4.91 -5.79
CA PHE A 36 -5.73 -5.39 -4.43
C PHE A 36 -4.91 -6.64 -4.09
N GLY A 37 -4.63 -7.52 -5.06
CA GLY A 37 -3.77 -8.68 -4.87
C GLY A 37 -2.35 -8.30 -4.42
N ARG A 38 -1.80 -7.19 -4.95
CA ARG A 38 -0.47 -6.70 -4.55
C ARG A 38 -0.47 -6.14 -3.14
N ILE A 39 -1.53 -5.43 -2.77
CA ILE A 39 -1.74 -4.94 -1.41
C ILE A 39 -1.82 -6.13 -0.44
N ALA A 40 -2.57 -7.18 -0.81
CA ALA A 40 -2.67 -8.41 -0.03
C ALA A 40 -1.32 -9.15 0.10
N ASP A 41 -0.52 -9.20 -0.97
CA ASP A 41 0.81 -9.84 -0.93
C ASP A 41 1.76 -9.13 0.03
N VAL A 42 1.70 -7.80 0.13
CA VAL A 42 2.44 -7.02 1.13
C VAL A 42 1.99 -7.38 2.54
N MET A 43 0.67 -7.37 2.79
CA MET A 43 0.12 -7.64 4.12
C MET A 43 0.32 -9.09 4.58
N LYS A 44 0.38 -10.04 3.64
CA LYS A 44 0.65 -11.46 3.92
C LYS A 44 2.15 -11.76 4.05
N GLY A 45 3.04 -10.78 3.90
CA GLY A 45 4.49 -10.99 3.94
C GLY A 45 5.02 -11.85 2.79
N ARG A 46 4.33 -11.87 1.64
CA ARG A 46 4.80 -12.56 0.42
C ARG A 46 5.75 -11.71 -0.41
N ARG A 47 5.71 -10.39 -0.22
CA ARG A 47 6.60 -9.42 -0.85
C ARG A 47 7.07 -8.37 0.16
N TYR A 48 8.35 -8.02 0.09
CA TYR A 48 8.93 -6.91 0.85
C TYR A 48 8.68 -7.01 2.37
N THR A 49 8.87 -8.21 2.92
CA THR A 49 8.62 -8.52 4.33
C THR A 49 9.51 -7.70 5.26
N GLU A 50 10.75 -7.48 4.85
CA GLU A 50 11.79 -6.76 5.61
C GLU A 50 11.56 -5.25 5.69
N ILE A 51 10.71 -4.69 4.81
CA ILE A 51 10.45 -3.24 4.78
C ILE A 51 9.45 -2.88 5.89
N PRO A 52 9.81 -2.08 6.90
CA PRO A 52 8.87 -1.70 7.96
C PRO A 52 7.73 -0.80 7.44
N PRO A 53 6.61 -0.67 8.17
CA PRO A 53 5.63 0.38 7.91
C PRO A 53 6.28 1.76 7.98
N ALA A 54 5.73 2.72 7.23
CA ALA A 54 6.14 4.12 7.37
C ALA A 54 5.74 4.66 8.75
N ASP A 55 6.45 5.69 9.24
CA ASP A 55 6.07 6.41 10.46
C ASP A 55 4.87 7.35 10.21
N SER A 56 4.75 7.88 9.00
CA SER A 56 3.69 8.81 8.60
C SER A 56 3.23 8.54 7.16
N LEU A 57 1.95 8.75 6.88
CA LEU A 57 1.42 8.69 5.52
C LEU A 57 1.88 9.92 4.72
N PRO A 58 2.01 9.81 3.38
CA PRO A 58 2.23 10.97 2.52
C PRO A 58 1.18 12.05 2.75
N ALA A 59 1.56 13.32 2.66
CA ALA A 59 0.67 14.45 2.89
C ALA A 59 -0.50 14.53 1.88
N ASP A 60 -0.32 13.94 0.70
CA ASP A 60 -1.32 13.81 -0.36
C ASP A 60 -2.13 12.50 -0.27
N PHE A 61 -1.87 11.65 0.72
CA PHE A 61 -2.58 10.41 0.89
C PHE A 61 -4.02 10.67 1.37
N PRO A 62 -5.04 10.02 0.78
CA PRO A 62 -6.43 10.23 1.18
C PRO A 62 -6.61 9.83 2.64
N THR A 63 -6.87 10.83 3.48
CA THR A 63 -7.26 10.70 4.88
C THR A 63 -8.70 11.18 4.99
N ALA A 64 -9.54 10.40 5.68
CA ALA A 64 -10.96 10.68 5.84
C ALA A 64 -11.18 11.91 6.72
#